data_AF-A0A225UHM2-F1
#
_entry.id   AF-A0A225UHM2-F1
#
_cell.length_a   1.000
_cell.length_b   1.000
_cell.length_c   1.000
_cell.angle_alpha   90.00
_cell.angle_beta   90.00
_cell.angle_gamma   90.00
#
_symmetry.space_group_name_H-M   'P 1'
#
loop_
_entity.id
_entity.type
_entity.pdbx_description
1 polymer ?
#
loop_
_entity_poly.entity_id
_entity_poly.type
_entity_poly.pdbx_seq_one_letter_code
_entity_poly.pdbx_strand_id
1 'polypeptide(L)'
;RSCKVCALLRTDRKNKSFATTYFCERCSIDDAKCWLCNKIRRQYKGTAKTCFEIWHDDFQAGQVIPSTLGKRVVMRRPGQEAEVRKKTRRELQLLGGEADADDEAE
;
A
#
# COMPACT_ATOMS: atom_id res chain seq x y z
N ARG A 1 1.18 6.19 5.19
CA ARG A 1 1.10 4.83 4.58
C ARG A 1 0.57 3.85 5.62
N SER A 2 0.03 2.69 5.23
CA SER A 2 -0.60 1.74 6.17
C SER A 2 0.44 0.94 6.96
N CYS A 3 0.34 0.96 8.29
CA CYS A 3 1.21 0.17 9.16
C CYS A 3 0.94 -1.34 9.02
N LYS A 4 1.99 -2.16 8.91
CA LYS A 4 1.89 -3.62 8.73
C LYS A 4 1.22 -4.32 9.89
N VAL A 5 1.71 -4.10 11.11
CA VAL A 5 1.12 -4.70 12.32
C VAL A 5 -0.31 -4.23 12.52
N CYS A 6 -0.60 -2.95 12.29
CA CYS A 6 -1.97 -2.44 12.38
C CYS A 6 -2.92 -3.04 11.34
N ALA A 7 -2.42 -3.40 10.16
CA ALA A 7 -3.22 -4.10 9.14
C ALA A 7 -3.46 -5.57 9.52
N LEU A 8 -2.44 -6.24 10.07
CA LEU A 8 -2.52 -7.61 10.56
C LEU A 8 -3.49 -7.74 11.74
N LEU A 9 -3.28 -6.98 12.80
CA LEU A 9 -4.04 -7.03 14.05
C LEU A 9 -5.38 -6.28 14.00
N ARG A 10 -5.85 -5.93 12.81
CA ARG A 10 -7.18 -5.34 12.66
C ARG A 10 -8.25 -6.41 12.75
N THR A 11 -9.19 -6.23 13.68
CA THR A 11 -10.34 -7.10 13.92
C THR A 11 -11.31 -7.07 12.74
N ASP A 12 -11.71 -5.88 12.29
CA ASP A 12 -12.60 -5.71 11.12
C ASP A 12 -11.82 -5.31 9.87
N ARG A 13 -11.98 -6.07 8.77
CA ARG A 13 -11.37 -5.75 7.48
C ARG A 13 -11.84 -4.42 6.89
N LYS A 14 -13.06 -3.97 7.21
CA LYS A 14 -13.66 -2.70 6.76
C LYS A 14 -12.98 -1.48 7.41
N ASN A 15 -12.46 -1.63 8.62
CA ASN A 15 -11.79 -0.53 9.30
C ASN A 15 -10.46 -0.20 8.61
N LYS A 16 -10.09 1.08 8.57
CA LYS A 16 -8.79 1.48 8.04
C LYS A 16 -7.70 1.14 9.07
N SER A 17 -6.56 0.61 8.61
CA SER A 17 -5.38 0.53 9.46
C SER A 17 -4.85 1.94 9.75
N PHE A 18 -4.25 2.14 10.93
CA PHE A 18 -3.57 3.39 11.24
C PHE A 18 -2.51 3.74 10.19
N ALA A 19 -2.49 5.02 9.82
CA ALA A 19 -1.44 5.59 8.99
C ALA A 19 -0.18 5.87 9.84
N THR A 20 0.98 5.70 9.22
CA THR A 20 2.28 6.07 9.78
C THR A 20 3.15 6.72 8.70
N THR A 21 4.03 7.60 9.16
CA THR A 21 5.16 8.20 8.42
C THR A 21 6.50 7.56 8.80
N TYR A 22 6.51 6.70 9.83
CA TYR A 22 7.69 5.98 10.25
C TYR A 22 7.79 4.62 9.53
N PHE A 23 8.99 4.25 9.12
CA PHE A 23 9.30 2.96 8.51
C PHE A 23 10.61 2.41 9.07
N CYS A 24 10.76 1.08 9.04
CA CYS A 24 11.99 0.41 9.44
C CYS A 24 12.89 0.21 8.21
N GLU A 25 14.05 0.86 8.20
CA GLU A 25 15.03 0.75 7.10
C GLU A 25 15.52 -0.69 6.93
N ARG A 26 15.87 -1.36 8.04
CA ARG A 26 16.39 -2.75 8.05
C ARG A 26 15.40 -3.78 7.49
N CYS A 27 14.10 -3.54 7.63
CA CYS A 27 13.05 -4.42 7.10
C CYS A 27 12.49 -3.95 5.75
N SER A 28 12.96 -2.82 5.24
CA SER A 28 12.58 -2.34 3.91
C SER A 28 13.45 -3.06 2.87
N ILE A 29 12.87 -3.34 1.71
CA ILE A 29 13.55 -4.02 0.61
C ILE A 29 13.37 -3.15 -0.63
N ASP A 30 14.48 -2.66 -1.19
CA ASP A 30 14.50 -1.65 -2.25
C ASP A 30 13.60 -0.44 -1.87
N ASP A 31 12.74 -0.01 -2.80
CA ASP A 31 11.72 1.03 -2.57
C ASP A 31 10.52 0.56 -1.75
N ALA A 32 10.41 -0.74 -1.45
CA ALA A 32 9.31 -1.29 -0.67
C ALA A 32 9.56 -1.03 0.83
N LYS A 33 9.06 0.11 1.31
CA LYS A 33 9.21 0.55 2.70
C LYS A 33 8.35 -0.25 3.70
N CYS A 34 8.97 -0.67 4.81
CA CYS A 34 8.31 -1.36 5.92
C CYS A 34 7.70 -0.38 6.92
N TRP A 35 6.47 0.06 6.64
CA TRP A 35 5.76 1.05 7.45
C TRP A 35 5.29 0.45 8.79
N LEU A 36 5.75 1.03 9.89
CA LEU A 36 5.44 0.62 11.26
C LEU A 36 5.07 1.84 12.10
N CYS A 37 4.18 1.66 13.07
CA CYS A 37 3.93 2.71 14.08
C CYS A 37 5.00 2.62 15.18
N ASN A 38 5.64 3.74 15.49
CA ASN A 38 6.63 3.87 16.57
C ASN A 38 6.03 4.29 17.92
N LYS A 39 4.70 4.45 18.00
CA LYS A 39 3.98 4.75 19.25
C LYS A 39 3.26 3.51 19.76
N ILE A 40 3.10 3.42 21.08
CA ILE A 40 2.30 2.37 21.73
C ILE A 40 0.87 2.48 21.21
N ARG A 41 0.40 1.42 20.53
CA ARG A 41 -0.91 1.42 19.83
C ARG A 41 -1.66 0.09 19.97
N ARG A 42 -1.00 -0.93 20.49
CA ARG A 42 -1.54 -2.29 20.53
C ARG A 42 -1.24 -2.89 21.89
N GLN A 43 -2.19 -3.65 22.40
CA GLN A 43 -1.91 -4.66 23.41
C GLN A 43 -1.70 -5.97 22.65
N TYR A 44 -0.55 -6.60 22.84
CA TYR A 44 -0.21 -7.88 22.24
C TYR A 44 0.37 -8.79 23.32
N LYS A 45 -0.20 -9.99 23.46
CA LYS A 45 0.11 -10.94 24.57
C LYS A 45 0.00 -10.29 25.96
N GLY A 46 -0.97 -9.40 26.15
CA GLY A 46 -1.20 -8.72 27.44
C GLY A 46 -0.29 -7.53 27.73
N THR A 47 0.67 -7.21 26.84
CA THR A 47 1.58 -6.06 27.02
C THR A 47 1.27 -4.95 26.03
N ALA A 48 1.26 -3.70 26.49
CA ALA A 48 1.18 -2.53 25.63
C ALA A 48 2.50 -2.35 24.88
N LYS A 49 2.48 -2.47 23.55
CA LYS A 49 3.65 -2.39 22.69
C LYS A 49 3.41 -1.44 21.52
N THR A 50 4.51 -0.91 20.99
CA THR A 50 4.57 -0.28 19.68
C THR A 50 4.40 -1.33 18.58
N CYS A 51 4.01 -0.89 17.38
CA CYS A 51 4.00 -1.80 16.23
C CYS A 51 5.41 -2.17 15.77
N PHE A 52 6.43 -1.38 16.14
CA PHE A 52 7.82 -1.68 15.87
C PHE A 52 8.27 -2.90 16.69
N GLU A 53 8.06 -2.88 18.00
CA GLU A 53 8.40 -4.00 18.90
C GLU A 53 7.66 -5.28 18.49
N ILE A 54 6.34 -5.22 18.25
CA ILE A 54 5.59 -6.41 17.80
C ILE A 54 6.17 -6.97 16.48
N TRP A 55 6.56 -6.10 15.54
CA TRP A 55 7.11 -6.53 14.27
C TRP A 55 8.46 -7.26 14.43
N HIS A 56 9.33 -6.75 15.28
CA HIS A 56 10.68 -7.26 15.46
C HIS A 56 10.74 -8.43 16.45
N ASP A 57 10.11 -8.30 17.61
CA ASP A 57 10.25 -9.24 18.71
C ASP A 57 9.28 -10.42 18.57
N ASP A 58 8.04 -10.14 18.18
CA ASP A 58 6.98 -11.15 18.14
C ASP A 58 6.83 -11.80 16.76
N PHE A 59 7.05 -11.06 15.67
CA PHE A 59 6.92 -11.56 14.29
C PHE A 59 8.28 -11.83 13.61
N GLN A 60 9.41 -11.64 14.29
CA GLN A 60 10.78 -11.76 13.75
C GLN A 60 10.92 -11.11 12.37
N ALA A 61 10.63 -9.81 12.30
CA ALA A 61 10.68 -9.04 11.06
C ALA A 61 9.76 -9.56 9.93
N GLY A 62 8.67 -10.26 10.29
CA GLY A 62 7.69 -10.83 9.37
C GLY A 62 7.92 -12.29 8.99
N GLN A 63 8.92 -12.96 9.55
CA GLN A 63 9.21 -14.37 9.29
C GLN A 63 8.24 -15.32 10.03
N VAL A 64 7.84 -14.98 11.26
CA VAL A 64 6.96 -15.82 12.09
C VAL A 64 5.62 -15.14 12.38
N ILE A 65 4.87 -14.83 11.32
CA ILE A 65 3.53 -14.28 11.47
C ILE A 65 2.57 -15.42 11.87
N PRO A 66 1.85 -15.30 13.00
CA PRO A 66 0.91 -16.34 13.42
C PRO A 66 -0.16 -16.61 12.36
N SER A 67 -0.33 -17.89 12.00
CA SER A 67 -1.34 -18.34 11.02
C SER A 67 -2.77 -18.00 11.43
N THR A 68 -3.02 -17.87 12.74
CA THR A 68 -4.30 -17.42 13.33
C THR A 68 -4.74 -16.03 12.86
N LEU A 69 -3.80 -15.18 12.41
CA LEU A 69 -4.14 -13.88 11.83
C LEU A 69 -4.66 -13.98 10.40
N GLY A 70 -4.45 -15.12 9.73
CA GLY A 70 -4.97 -15.43 8.39
C GLY A 70 -4.55 -14.46 7.28
N LYS A 71 -3.50 -13.65 7.52
CA LYS A 71 -3.10 -12.54 6.66
C LYS A 71 -1.60 -12.62 6.38
N ARG A 72 -1.24 -12.67 5.10
CA ARG A 72 0.16 -12.50 4.66
C ARG A 72 0.51 -11.03 4.60
N VAL A 73 1.76 -10.69 4.95
CA VAL A 73 2.29 -9.34 4.76
C VAL A 73 2.84 -9.23 3.35
N VAL A 74 2.34 -8.24 2.62
CA VAL A 74 2.88 -7.90 1.30
C VAL A 74 3.52 -6.52 1.39
N MET A 75 4.81 -6.46 1.04
CA MET A 75 5.55 -5.22 0.85
C MET A 75 5.19 -4.65 -0.52
N ARG A 76 4.60 -3.45 -0.56
CA ARG A 76 4.19 -2.82 -1.81
C ARG A 76 5.24 -1.78 -2.18
N ARG A 77 5.76 -1.87 -3.40
CA ARG A 77 6.57 -0.81 -3.99
C ARG A 77 5.69 0.44 -4.21
N PRO A 78 6.23 1.65 -4.07
CA PRO A 78 5.55 2.84 -4.58
C PRO A 78 5.22 2.62 -6.06
N GLY A 79 4.06 3.11 -6.50
CA GLY A 79 3.74 3.08 -7.92
C GLY A 79 4.79 3.88 -8.68
N GLN A 80 5.14 3.42 -9.88
CA GLN A 80 5.91 4.25 -10.82
C GLN A 80 5.15 5.57 -11.01
N GLU A 81 5.88 6.68 -11.20
CA GLU A 81 5.25 7.92 -11.62
C GLU A 81 4.33 7.60 -12.79
N ALA A 82 3.09 8.09 -12.73
CA ALA A 82 2.12 7.84 -13.77
C ALA A 82 2.64 8.50 -15.05
N GLU A 83 3.41 7.75 -15.84
CA GLU A 83 3.69 8.09 -17.21
C GLU A 83 2.33 8.39 -17.86
N VAL A 84 2.24 9.57 -18.47
CA VAL A 84 1.04 10.23 -18.97
C VAL A 84 -0.05 9.23 -19.28
N ARG A 85 -1.21 9.35 -18.60
CA ARG A 85 -2.38 8.48 -18.77
C ARG A 85 -2.58 8.19 -20.25
N LYS A 86 -2.27 6.96 -20.67
CA LYS A 86 -2.49 6.53 -22.06
C LYS A 86 -3.99 6.63 -22.33
N LYS A 87 -4.36 7.40 -23.36
CA LYS A 87 -5.76 7.56 -23.77
C LYS A 87 -6.36 6.18 -23.98
N THR A 88 -7.54 5.98 -23.42
CA THR A 88 -8.29 4.75 -23.63
C THR A 88 -8.71 4.63 -25.10
N ARG A 89 -8.96 3.41 -25.59
CA ARG A 89 -9.47 3.19 -26.96
C ARG A 89 -10.71 4.06 -27.26
N ARG A 90 -11.58 4.25 -26.26
CA ARG A 90 -12.78 5.09 -26.36
C ARG A 90 -12.46 6.57 -26.54
N GLU A 91 -11.42 7.07 -25.87
CA GLU A 91 -10.97 8.47 -26.02
C GLU A 91 -10.31 8.73 -27.39
N LEU A 92 -9.64 7.72 -27.98
CA LEU A 92 -9.12 7.84 -29.34
C LEU A 92 -10.23 7.88 -30.39
N GLN A 93 -11.28 7.07 -30.20
CA GLN A 93 -12.39 6.94 -31.15
C GLN A 93 -13.29 8.18 -31.20
N LEU A 94 -13.36 8.96 -30.13
CA LEU A 94 -14.12 10.22 -30.08
C LEU A 94 -13.40 11.40 -30.74
N LEU A 95 -12.06 11.38 -30.82
CA LEU A 95 -11.25 12.44 -31.45
C LEU A 95 -11.03 12.21 -32.95
N GLY A 96 -11.17 10.97 -33.45
CA GLY A 96 -11.05 10.65 -34.87
C GLY A 96 -12.29 10.99 -35.71
N GLY A 97 -13.26 11.72 -35.14
CA GLY A 97 -14.52 12.09 -35.81
C GLY A 97 -14.62 13.55 -36.25
N GLU A 98 -13.55 14.34 -36.14
CA GLU A 98 -13.52 15.78 -36.52
C GLU A 98 -12.49 16.04 -37.64
N ALA A 99 -12.42 15.16 -38.64
CA ALA A 99 -11.73 15.41 -39.89
C ALA A 99 -12.60 14.85 -41.01
N ASP A 100 -13.38 15.71 -41.66
CA ASP A 100 -13.81 15.67 -43.08
C ASP A 100 -15.08 16.53 -43.28
N ALA A 101 -14.87 17.77 -43.73
CA ALA A 101 -15.79 18.69 -44.43
C ALA A 101 -15.04 20.04 -44.53
N ASP A 102 -14.58 20.57 -45.66
CA ASP A 102 -14.92 20.39 -47.08
C ASP A 102 -13.64 20.62 -47.91
N ASP A 103 -13.45 19.79 -48.93
CA ASP A 103 -12.59 20.02 -50.09
C ASP A 103 -13.52 20.42 -51.28
N GLU A 104 -13.01 21.32 -52.13
CA GLU A 104 -13.53 21.73 -53.46
C GLU A 104 -14.67 22.78 -53.56
N ALA A 105 -14.37 23.98 -54.09
CA ALA A 105 -14.53 24.31 -55.53
C ALA A 105 -14.64 25.83 -55.81
N GLU A 106 -13.87 26.25 -56.82
CA GLU A 106 -13.87 27.51 -57.63
C GLU A 106 -13.17 28.77 -57.10
#